data_AF-A0A971PF60-F1
#
_entry.id   AF-A0A971PF60-F1
#
_cell.length_a   1.000
_cell.length_b   1.000
_cell.length_c   1.000
_cell.angle_alpha   90.00
_cell.angle_beta   90.00
_cell.angle_gamma   90.00
#
_symmetry.space_group_name_H-M   'P 1'
#
loop_
_entity.id
_entity.type
_entity.pdbx_description
1 polymer ?
#
loop_
_entity_poly.entity_id
_entity_poly.type
_entity_poly.pdbx_seq_one_letter_code
_entity_poly.pdbx_strand_id
1 'polypeptide(L)'
;MSTLIRSKWVSGLLEFFGVTAGTTVLKITESGIEANVTGNLTGNVTGNVAGILTGGVIGMATIEKAVDYALVAAEKAKLVISAKMTAGGKTLTLGLAAGQIAFVYNHGTETYTVKNVAGDTGTSLATTKLLLVVGSATNDASTVIALN
;
A
#
# COMPACT_ATOMS: atom_id res chain seq x y z
N MET A 1 9.98 -36.52 12.57
CA MET A 1 10.69 -36.94 11.34
C MET A 1 11.29 -35.69 10.70
N SER A 2 12.59 -35.67 10.44
CA SER A 2 13.20 -34.60 9.62
C SER A 2 12.94 -34.90 8.14
N THR A 3 12.31 -33.97 7.42
CA THR A 3 12.24 -34.04 5.97
C THR A 3 13.65 -33.78 5.43
N LEU A 4 14.28 -34.79 4.84
CA LEU A 4 15.55 -34.61 4.15
C LEU A 4 15.27 -33.88 2.83
N ILE A 5 15.99 -32.79 2.58
CA ILE A 5 16.01 -32.11 1.27
C ILE A 5 17.17 -32.69 0.48
N ARG A 6 16.94 -33.05 -0.78
CA ARG A 6 17.98 -33.50 -1.70
C ARG A 6 18.14 -32.48 -2.83
N SER A 7 19.29 -32.52 -3.49
CA SER A 7 19.53 -31.75 -4.71
C SER A 7 20.06 -32.65 -5.83
N LYS A 8 19.81 -32.23 -7.08
CA LYS A 8 20.43 -32.81 -8.27
C LYS A 8 20.61 -31.74 -9.34
N TRP A 9 21.57 -31.96 -10.23
CA TRP A 9 21.70 -31.16 -11.45
C TRP A 9 20.79 -31.74 -12.54
N VAL A 10 19.94 -30.89 -13.13
CA VAL A 10 19.06 -31.25 -14.25
C VAL A 10 19.20 -30.19 -15.33
N SER A 11 19.75 -30.58 -16.48
CA SER A 11 19.91 -29.69 -17.64
C SER A 11 20.60 -28.36 -17.30
N GLY A 12 21.65 -28.41 -16.48
CA GLY A 12 22.41 -27.22 -16.04
C GLY A 12 21.82 -26.48 -14.82
N LEU A 13 20.70 -26.98 -14.29
CA LEU A 13 19.97 -26.38 -13.17
C LEU A 13 20.16 -27.15 -11.86
N LEU A 14 20.36 -26.47 -10.74
CA LEU A 14 20.30 -27.11 -9.43
C LEU A 14 18.85 -27.14 -8.93
N GLU A 15 18.28 -28.32 -8.85
CA GLU A 15 16.91 -28.54 -8.39
C GLU A 15 16.92 -29.17 -6.98
N PHE A 16 16.08 -28.64 -6.07
CA PHE A 16 15.90 -29.19 -4.72
C PHE A 16 14.53 -29.87 -4.57
N PHE A 17 14.52 -31.08 -4.00
CA PHE A 17 13.34 -31.93 -3.89
C PHE A 17 13.06 -32.36 -2.46
N GLY A 18 11.76 -32.44 -2.14
CA GLY A 18 11.28 -33.09 -0.92
C GLY A 18 11.30 -34.62 -1.08
N VAL A 19 11.91 -35.32 -0.13
CA VAL A 19 12.16 -36.78 -0.21
C VAL A 19 10.89 -37.64 -0.16
N THR A 20 9.72 -37.08 0.13
CA THR A 20 8.48 -37.86 0.28
C THR A 20 7.52 -37.77 -0.92
N ALA A 21 7.66 -36.80 -1.84
CA ALA A 21 6.62 -36.55 -2.86
C ALA A 21 7.13 -36.40 -4.30
N GLY A 22 8.44 -36.38 -4.56
CA GLY A 22 8.97 -36.18 -5.93
C GLY A 22 8.64 -34.82 -6.55
N THR A 23 7.96 -33.94 -5.83
CA THR A 23 7.65 -32.56 -6.23
C THR A 23 8.87 -31.66 -6.03
N THR A 24 9.24 -30.89 -7.06
CA THR A 24 10.21 -29.80 -6.93
C THR A 24 9.67 -28.78 -5.93
N VAL A 25 10.39 -28.58 -4.83
CA VAL A 25 9.99 -27.61 -3.79
C VAL A 25 10.61 -26.23 -4.04
N LEU A 26 11.75 -26.20 -4.73
CA LEU A 26 12.47 -25.00 -5.09
C LEU A 26 13.34 -25.27 -6.33
N LYS A 27 13.27 -24.36 -7.29
CA LYS A 27 14.07 -24.39 -8.52
C LYS A 27 14.76 -23.03 -8.70
N ILE A 28 16.07 -23.04 -8.92
CA ILE A 28 16.86 -21.84 -9.19
C ILE A 28 17.18 -21.82 -10.68
N THR A 29 16.78 -20.78 -11.40
CA THR A 29 17.06 -20.57 -12.82
C THR A 29 17.91 -19.34 -13.06
N GLU A 30 18.43 -19.18 -14.27
CA GLU A 30 19.10 -17.94 -14.69
C GLU A 30 18.18 -16.72 -14.56
N SER A 31 16.86 -16.91 -14.69
CA SER A 31 15.84 -15.87 -14.54
C SER A 31 15.35 -15.64 -13.10
N GLY A 32 15.75 -16.46 -12.13
CA GLY A 32 15.32 -16.31 -10.72
C GLY A 32 14.87 -17.62 -10.05
N ILE A 33 14.10 -17.50 -8.96
CA ILE A 33 13.66 -18.63 -8.13
C ILE A 33 12.18 -18.93 -8.42
N GLU A 34 11.88 -20.20 -8.67
CA GLU A 34 10.51 -20.74 -8.78
C GLU A 34 10.24 -21.63 -7.55
N ALA A 35 9.30 -21.24 -6.69
CA ALA A 35 8.91 -22.00 -5.50
C ALA A 35 7.50 -21.64 -5.00
N ASN A 36 6.83 -22.60 -4.34
CA ASN A 36 5.62 -22.34 -3.57
C ASN A 36 6.00 -22.03 -2.12
N VAL A 37 5.59 -20.87 -1.61
CA VAL A 37 5.76 -20.55 -0.18
C VAL A 37 4.51 -21.02 0.56
N THR A 38 4.67 -22.09 1.33
CA THR A 38 3.62 -22.59 2.23
C THR A 38 4.05 -22.23 3.65
N GLY A 39 3.60 -21.08 4.16
CA GLY A 39 4.00 -20.55 5.47
C GLY A 39 4.19 -19.03 5.48
N ASN A 40 4.78 -18.51 6.56
CA ASN A 40 5.08 -17.08 6.69
C ASN A 40 6.25 -16.69 5.77
N LEU A 41 6.08 -15.60 5.02
CA LEU A 41 7.16 -14.93 4.33
C LEU A 41 7.63 -13.74 5.18
N THR A 42 8.82 -13.84 5.76
CA THR A 42 9.44 -12.76 6.53
C THR A 42 10.44 -12.02 5.62
N GLY A 43 10.28 -10.70 5.47
CA GLY A 43 11.14 -9.86 4.63
C GLY A 43 10.37 -9.06 3.58
N ASN A 44 11.09 -8.36 2.71
CA ASN A 44 10.50 -7.57 1.63
C ASN A 44 10.15 -8.46 0.42
N VAL A 45 8.96 -8.28 -0.14
CA VAL A 45 8.60 -8.80 -1.46
C VAL A 45 8.69 -7.65 -2.45
N THR A 46 9.71 -7.67 -3.30
CA THR A 46 9.86 -6.70 -4.39
C THR A 46 9.36 -7.31 -5.69
N GLY A 47 8.47 -6.62 -6.39
CA GLY A 47 7.91 -7.06 -7.67
C GLY A 47 6.40 -7.26 -7.64
N ASN A 48 5.87 -7.84 -8.71
CA ASN A 48 4.43 -8.10 -8.85
C ASN A 48 4.04 -9.34 -8.04
N VAL A 49 3.05 -9.20 -7.18
CA VAL A 49 2.39 -10.35 -6.54
C VAL A 49 1.12 -10.67 -7.32
N ALA A 50 1.08 -11.86 -7.94
CA ALA A 50 -0.09 -12.35 -8.67
C ALA A 50 -0.79 -13.46 -7.88
N GLY A 51 -2.13 -13.51 -7.92
CA GLY A 51 -2.95 -14.50 -7.21
C GLY A 51 -3.93 -13.88 -6.21
N ILE A 52 -4.65 -14.73 -5.47
CA ILE A 52 -5.57 -14.30 -4.42
C ILE A 52 -4.79 -14.08 -3.12
N LEU A 53 -4.77 -12.85 -2.62
CA LEU A 53 -4.29 -12.53 -1.28
C LEU A 53 -5.49 -12.54 -0.33
N THR A 54 -5.59 -13.56 0.50
CA THR A 54 -6.56 -13.62 1.59
C THR A 54 -5.97 -12.95 2.83
N GLY A 55 -6.55 -11.82 3.26
CA GLY A 55 -6.11 -11.06 4.44
C GLY A 55 -6.06 -9.55 4.19
N GLY A 56 -5.90 -8.75 5.25
CA GLY A 56 -5.83 -7.30 5.15
C GLY A 56 -4.47 -6.82 4.65
N VAL A 57 -4.35 -6.47 3.37
CA VAL A 57 -3.18 -5.78 2.84
C VAL A 57 -3.38 -4.28 3.04
N ILE A 58 -2.76 -3.70 4.07
CA ILE A 58 -2.78 -2.25 4.29
C ILE A 58 -1.68 -1.62 3.43
N GLY A 59 -2.07 -1.00 2.33
CA GLY A 59 -1.15 -0.19 1.52
C GLY A 59 -1.11 1.26 2.00
N MET A 60 0.05 1.90 1.84
CA MET A 60 0.26 3.34 2.06
C MET A 60 0.58 4.03 0.73
N ALA A 61 0.03 5.23 0.52
CA ALA A 61 0.48 6.14 -0.52
C ALA A 61 1.38 7.22 0.10
N THR A 62 2.60 7.39 -0.40
CA THR A 62 3.47 8.51 -0.06
C THR A 62 3.46 9.52 -1.20
N ILE A 63 3.01 10.74 -0.94
CA ILE A 63 2.75 11.77 -1.94
C ILE A 63 3.58 13.03 -1.64
N GLU A 64 4.26 13.57 -2.64
CA GLU A 64 4.92 14.87 -2.57
C GLU A 64 4.53 15.72 -3.79
N LYS A 65 3.95 16.91 -3.55
CA LYS A 65 3.41 17.79 -4.61
C LYS A 65 3.64 19.27 -4.30
N ALA A 66 3.91 20.06 -5.33
CA ALA A 66 4.09 21.51 -5.21
C ALA A 66 2.83 22.34 -5.51
N VAL A 67 1.75 21.68 -5.94
CA VAL A 67 0.50 22.28 -6.39
C VAL A 67 -0.67 21.52 -5.79
N ASP A 68 -1.88 22.06 -5.93
CA ASP A 68 -3.11 21.35 -5.57
C ASP A 68 -3.15 19.99 -6.30
N TYR A 69 -3.57 18.95 -5.58
CA TYR A 69 -3.51 17.58 -6.07
C TYR A 69 -4.77 16.82 -5.72
N ALA A 70 -5.31 16.10 -6.70
CA ALA A 70 -6.38 15.13 -6.50
C ALA A 70 -5.81 13.72 -6.61
N LEU A 71 -6.15 12.85 -5.66
CA LEU A 71 -5.67 11.49 -5.66
C LEU A 71 -6.19 10.71 -6.87
N VAL A 72 -5.30 9.91 -7.48
CA VAL A 72 -5.69 8.96 -8.52
C VAL A 72 -6.31 7.71 -7.89
N ALA A 73 -7.00 6.91 -8.70
CA ALA A 73 -7.70 5.70 -8.24
C ALA A 73 -6.81 4.75 -7.41
N ALA A 74 -5.54 4.57 -7.80
CA ALA A 74 -4.60 3.70 -7.10
C ALA A 74 -4.19 4.24 -5.72
N GLU A 75 -4.14 5.56 -5.54
CA GLU A 75 -3.74 6.21 -4.29
C GLU A 75 -4.90 6.21 -3.29
N LYS A 76 -6.10 6.56 -3.73
CA LYS A 76 -7.28 6.56 -2.86
C LYS A 76 -7.77 5.16 -2.49
N ALA A 77 -7.29 4.10 -3.13
CA ALA A 77 -7.51 2.73 -2.69
C ALA A 77 -6.68 2.36 -1.44
N LYS A 78 -5.71 3.20 -1.04
CA LYS A 78 -4.87 2.99 0.15
C LYS A 78 -5.58 3.49 1.40
N LEU A 79 -5.42 2.75 2.50
CA LEU A 79 -5.99 3.15 3.79
C LEU A 79 -5.19 4.31 4.41
N VAL A 80 -3.88 4.40 4.14
CA VAL A 80 -3.01 5.45 4.68
C VAL A 80 -2.46 6.29 3.55
N ILE A 81 -2.58 7.59 3.68
CA ILE A 81 -2.06 8.60 2.76
C ILE A 81 -1.12 9.49 3.56
N SER A 82 0.18 9.35 3.30
CA SER A 82 1.22 10.21 3.85
C SER A 82 1.55 11.25 2.80
N ALA A 83 1.10 12.48 2.97
CA ALA A 83 1.23 13.53 1.95
C ALA A 83 2.00 14.76 2.46
N LYS A 84 2.88 15.27 1.59
CA LYS A 84 3.63 16.51 1.74
C LYS A 84 3.28 17.45 0.59
N MET A 85 2.73 18.61 0.92
CA MET A 85 2.69 19.74 0.01
C MET A 85 3.96 20.57 0.21
N THR A 86 4.74 20.78 -0.85
CA THR A 86 6.03 21.49 -0.75
C THR A 86 5.87 23.02 -0.73
N ALA A 87 4.63 23.50 -0.86
CA ALA A 87 4.26 24.90 -0.72
C ALA A 87 3.04 24.99 0.20
N GLY A 88 2.96 26.06 1.00
CA GLY A 88 1.82 26.31 1.88
C GLY A 88 0.53 26.63 1.13
N GLY A 89 -0.61 26.38 1.80
CA GLY A 89 -1.93 26.76 1.29
C GLY A 89 -2.44 25.92 0.11
N LYS A 90 -1.80 24.79 -0.19
CA LYS A 90 -2.28 23.85 -1.21
C LYS A 90 -3.43 22.99 -0.72
N THR A 91 -4.09 22.32 -1.65
CA THR A 91 -5.22 21.42 -1.38
C THR A 91 -4.91 20.00 -1.84
N LEU A 92 -5.14 19.02 -0.97
CA LEU A 92 -5.22 17.61 -1.31
C LEU A 92 -6.71 17.20 -1.40
N THR A 93 -7.16 16.71 -2.55
CA THR A 93 -8.51 16.18 -2.74
C THR A 93 -8.48 14.65 -2.79
N LEU A 94 -9.15 13.99 -1.85
CA LEU A 94 -9.05 12.54 -1.67
C LEU A 94 -9.90 11.75 -2.68
N GLY A 95 -11.10 12.25 -2.99
CA GLY A 95 -12.05 11.62 -3.88
C GLY A 95 -12.56 10.26 -3.41
N LEU A 96 -12.67 10.05 -2.08
CA LEU A 96 -13.16 8.81 -1.48
C LEU A 96 -14.66 8.64 -1.75
N ALA A 97 -15.07 7.40 -2.02
CA ALA A 97 -16.48 7.05 -2.14
C ALA A 97 -17.18 7.12 -0.77
N ALA A 98 -18.53 7.15 -0.79
CA ALA A 98 -19.32 7.15 0.43
C ALA A 98 -18.96 5.94 1.33
N GLY A 99 -18.61 6.20 2.59
CA GLY A 99 -18.23 5.19 3.57
C GLY A 99 -16.78 4.67 3.44
N GLN A 100 -16.03 5.06 2.41
CA GLN A 100 -14.63 4.70 2.29
C GLN A 100 -13.78 5.47 3.32
N ILE A 101 -12.79 4.81 3.91
CA ILE A 101 -11.98 5.36 5.00
C ILE A 101 -10.55 5.61 4.53
N ALA A 102 -9.97 6.73 4.95
CA ALA A 102 -8.53 6.96 4.84
C ALA A 102 -7.98 7.70 6.06
N PHE A 103 -6.72 7.39 6.42
CA PHE A 103 -5.89 8.18 7.31
C PHE A 103 -5.00 9.10 6.48
N VAL A 104 -5.08 10.41 6.70
CA VAL A 104 -4.29 11.41 5.98
C VAL A 104 -3.29 12.04 6.94
N TYR A 105 -2.00 11.76 6.75
CA TYR A 105 -0.90 12.27 7.56
C TYR A 105 -0.11 13.33 6.79
N ASN A 106 0.15 14.46 7.44
CA ASN A 106 1.05 15.47 6.90
C ASN A 106 2.49 15.21 7.36
N HIS A 107 3.30 14.60 6.49
CA HIS A 107 4.73 14.40 6.72
C HIS A 107 5.61 15.58 6.24
N GLY A 108 4.98 16.66 5.77
CA GLY A 108 5.64 17.86 5.28
C GLY A 108 5.90 18.89 6.37
N THR A 109 6.47 20.03 5.94
CA THR A 109 6.72 21.21 6.78
C THR A 109 5.61 22.25 6.67
N GLU A 110 4.80 22.17 5.62
CA GLU A 110 3.76 23.15 5.31
C GLU A 110 2.37 22.65 5.75
N THR A 111 1.52 23.57 6.17
CA THR A 111 0.09 23.30 6.40
C THR A 111 -0.65 23.35 5.06
N TYR A 112 -1.53 22.38 4.83
CA TYR A 112 -2.35 22.31 3.62
C TYR A 112 -3.80 21.91 3.94
N THR A 113 -4.69 22.13 3.00
CA THR A 113 -6.12 21.80 3.13
C THR A 113 -6.39 20.40 2.60
N VAL A 114 -7.13 19.59 3.34
CA VAL A 114 -7.64 18.29 2.88
C VAL A 114 -9.12 18.42 2.56
N LYS A 115 -9.53 17.95 1.38
CA LYS A 115 -10.92 17.85 0.93
C LYS A 115 -11.23 16.42 0.54
N ASN A 116 -12.46 15.94 0.73
CA ASN A 116 -12.84 14.68 0.09
C ASN A 116 -13.30 14.92 -1.35
N VAL A 117 -14.24 15.85 -1.56
CA VAL A 117 -14.71 16.25 -2.89
C VAL A 117 -14.32 17.70 -3.18
N ALA A 118 -14.18 18.06 -4.46
CA ALA A 118 -13.62 19.36 -4.86
C ALA A 118 -14.41 20.56 -4.29
N GLY A 119 -15.73 20.40 -4.14
CA GLY A 119 -16.64 21.40 -3.60
C GLY A 119 -16.62 21.55 -2.08
N ASP A 120 -15.89 20.70 -1.34
CA ASP A 120 -15.77 20.84 0.11
C ASP A 120 -15.08 22.15 0.48
N THR A 121 -15.46 22.71 1.62
CA THR A 121 -14.71 23.77 2.32
C THR A 121 -13.31 23.27 2.69
N GLY A 122 -13.23 22.02 3.17
CA GLY A 122 -11.98 21.33 3.51
C GLY A 122 -11.54 21.54 4.97
N THR A 123 -10.56 20.75 5.40
CA THR A 123 -9.98 20.80 6.75
C THR A 123 -8.50 21.12 6.65
N SER A 124 -8.05 22.12 7.42
CA SER A 124 -6.63 22.44 7.52
C SER A 124 -5.88 21.33 8.25
N LEU A 125 -4.82 20.81 7.64
CA LEU A 125 -3.97 19.78 8.18
C LEU A 125 -2.57 20.33 8.44
N ALA A 126 -2.31 20.64 9.70
CA ALA A 126 -1.00 21.10 10.15
C ALA A 126 0.09 20.04 9.98
N THR A 127 1.35 20.47 9.94
CA THR A 127 2.52 19.58 9.91
C THR A 127 2.48 18.56 11.06
N THR A 128 2.88 17.32 10.80
CA THR A 128 2.91 16.20 11.75
C THR A 128 1.57 15.84 12.38
N LYS A 129 0.45 16.28 11.80
CA LYS A 129 -0.89 15.92 12.24
C LYS A 129 -1.54 14.92 11.30
N LEU A 130 -2.54 14.22 11.82
CA LEU A 130 -3.27 13.16 11.16
C LEU A 130 -4.76 13.45 11.17
N LEU A 131 -5.43 13.13 10.06
CA LEU A 131 -6.89 13.08 9.98
C LEU A 131 -7.34 11.64 9.75
N LEU A 132 -8.43 11.24 10.38
CA LEU A 132 -9.27 10.16 9.92
C LEU A 132 -10.40 10.77 9.08
N VAL A 133 -10.56 10.29 7.85
CA VAL A 133 -11.63 10.72 6.95
C VAL A 133 -12.49 9.53 6.57
N VAL A 134 -13.81 9.68 6.74
CA VAL A 134 -14.82 8.80 6.16
C VAL A 134 -15.51 9.58 5.05
N GLY A 135 -15.33 9.11 3.81
CA GLY A 135 -15.78 9.81 2.61
C GLY A 135 -17.30 9.89 2.50
N SER A 136 -17.77 10.99 1.91
CA SER A 136 -19.12 11.19 1.39
C SER A 136 -19.04 11.77 -0.03
N ALA A 137 -20.04 11.47 -0.86
CA ALA A 137 -20.16 12.03 -2.21
C ALA A 137 -20.79 13.44 -2.22
N THR A 138 -21.42 13.84 -1.12
CA THR A 138 -22.03 15.16 -0.96
C THR A 138 -21.01 16.14 -0.39
N ASN A 139 -20.98 17.36 -0.92
CA ASN A 139 -20.11 18.42 -0.43
C ASN A 139 -20.31 18.64 1.08
N ASP A 140 -19.21 18.80 1.80
CA ASP A 140 -19.12 19.07 3.24
C ASP A 140 -19.80 18.03 4.15
N ALA A 141 -20.10 16.85 3.61
CA ALA A 141 -20.75 15.77 4.35
C ALA A 141 -19.80 14.62 4.73
N SER A 142 -18.51 14.73 4.43
CA SER A 142 -17.52 13.74 4.86
C SER A 142 -17.23 13.90 6.34
N THR A 143 -17.14 12.79 7.07
CA THR A 143 -16.75 12.83 8.48
C THR A 143 -15.23 12.96 8.57
N VAL A 144 -14.75 14.06 9.14
CA VAL A 144 -13.32 14.32 9.34
C VAL A 144 -13.04 14.46 10.83
N ILE A 145 -12.13 13.64 11.35
CA ILE A 145 -11.72 13.64 12.76
C ILE A 145 -10.23 13.93 12.81
N ALA A 146 -9.86 15.00 13.50
CA ALA A 146 -8.46 15.29 13.82
C ALA A 146 -7.96 14.31 14.89
N LEU A 147 -6.88 13.61 14.58
CA LEU A 147 -6.18 12.73 15.50
C LEU A 147 -4.92 13.49 15.93
N ASN A 148 -5.01 14.11 17.11
CA ASN A 148 -4.05 15.09 17.63
C ASN A 148 -2.73 14.48 18.07
#